data_AF-A0A1B6JW13-F1
#
_entry.id   AF-A0A1B6JW13-F1
#
_cell.length_a   1.000
_cell.length_b   1.000
_cell.length_c   1.000
_cell.angle_alpha   90.00
_cell.angle_beta   90.00
_cell.angle_gamma   90.00
#
_symmetry.space_group_name_H-M   'P 1'
#
loop_
_entity.id
_entity.type
_entity.pdbx_description
1 polymer ?
#
loop_
_entity_poly.entity_id
_entity_poly.type
_entity_poly.pdbx_seq_one_letter_code
_entity_poly.pdbx_strand_id
1 'polypeptide(L)'
;ILVINDKNNKIAEKALTAALAYLERNPRHGVEMEEPVTVLNDGEDGQEFLDSICAVYQKSLEQNKPPDLVVDLTLAGTVSEAAKTFSSALALPTIATAYGQEHDIRTWRYLDNEQQKYLVQVSPPGDIVPEVVRSFAIYQNLTNAGVLFDSSFEMDHKYKALLRNLPTR
;
A
#
# COMPACT_ATOMS: atom_id res chain seq x y z
N ILE A 1 -16.25 -2.93 -3.16
CA ILE A 1 -14.87 -2.37 -3.08
C ILE A 1 -14.10 -2.64 -4.36
N LEU A 2 -13.14 -1.79 -4.72
CA LEU A 2 -12.19 -2.01 -5.81
C LEU A 2 -10.83 -2.37 -5.21
N VAL A 3 -10.26 -3.50 -5.62
CA VAL A 3 -8.97 -3.99 -5.14
C VAL A 3 -7.97 -3.86 -6.27
N ILE A 4 -6.86 -3.19 -6.01
CA ILE A 4 -5.76 -3.01 -6.97
C ILE A 4 -4.55 -3.73 -6.38
N ASN A 5 -4.00 -4.73 -7.07
CA ASN A 5 -2.89 -5.52 -6.53
C ASN A 5 -1.87 -5.91 -7.61
N ASP A 6 -0.64 -6.16 -7.19
CA ASP A 6 0.34 -6.82 -8.04
C ASP A 6 0.06 -8.33 -8.10
N LYS A 7 0.11 -8.93 -9.30
CA LYS A 7 -0.13 -10.37 -9.52
C LYS A 7 0.80 -11.27 -8.70
N ASN A 8 1.99 -10.78 -8.37
CA ASN A 8 2.97 -11.51 -7.57
C ASN A 8 2.79 -11.30 -6.06
N ASN A 9 1.97 -10.35 -5.63
CA ASN A 9 1.72 -10.06 -4.21
C ASN A 9 0.65 -10.99 -3.61
N LYS A 10 1.00 -12.28 -3.54
CA LYS A 10 0.15 -13.35 -2.98
C LYS A 10 -0.10 -13.20 -1.47
N ILE A 11 0.78 -12.48 -0.77
CA ILE A 11 0.64 -12.24 0.66
C ILE A 11 -0.52 -11.29 0.90
N ALA A 12 -0.59 -10.19 0.14
CA ALA A 12 -1.70 -9.25 0.25
C ALA A 12 -3.03 -9.87 -0.17
N GLU A 13 -3.04 -10.73 -1.20
CA GLU A 13 -4.23 -11.49 -1.59
C GLU A 13 -4.76 -12.36 -0.43
N LYS A 14 -3.89 -13.16 0.20
CA LYS A 14 -4.28 -13.98 1.36
C LYS A 14 -4.76 -13.14 2.55
N ALA A 15 -4.09 -12.01 2.81
CA ALA A 15 -4.47 -11.11 3.89
C ALA A 15 -5.85 -10.48 3.63
N LEU A 16 -6.13 -10.07 2.39
CA LEU A 16 -7.43 -9.57 1.98
C LEU A 16 -8.52 -10.62 2.16
N THR A 17 -8.29 -11.86 1.68
CA THR A 17 -9.25 -12.97 1.88
C THR A 17 -9.56 -13.19 3.35
N ALA A 18 -8.54 -13.18 4.23
CA ALA A 18 -8.73 -13.33 5.66
C ALA A 18 -9.53 -12.17 6.28
N ALA A 19 -9.27 -10.93 5.84
CA ALA A 19 -9.99 -9.74 6.30
C ALA A 19 -11.47 -9.77 5.88
N LEU A 20 -11.75 -10.13 4.64
CA LEU A 20 -13.13 -10.25 4.12
C LEU A 20 -13.90 -11.35 4.86
N ALA A 21 -13.29 -12.52 5.05
CA ALA A 21 -13.89 -13.61 5.82
C ALA A 21 -14.15 -13.23 7.29
N TYR A 22 -13.32 -12.36 7.87
CA TYR A 22 -13.56 -11.83 9.21
C TYR A 22 -14.80 -10.92 9.23
N LEU A 23 -14.94 -10.02 8.26
CA LEU A 23 -16.10 -9.11 8.19
C LEU A 23 -17.40 -9.88 7.99
N GLU A 24 -17.43 -10.86 7.09
CA GLU A 24 -18.59 -11.74 6.86
C GLU A 24 -19.04 -12.46 8.13
N ARG A 25 -18.08 -12.92 8.96
CA ARG A 25 -18.37 -13.60 10.24
C ARG A 25 -18.79 -12.66 11.35
N ASN A 26 -18.61 -11.35 11.20
CA ASN A 26 -18.85 -10.34 12.23
C ASN A 26 -19.81 -9.24 11.74
N PRO A 27 -21.09 -9.56 11.46
CA PRO A 27 -22.06 -8.60 10.91
C PRO A 27 -22.37 -7.41 11.85
N ARG A 28 -22.02 -7.53 13.14
CA ARG A 28 -22.13 -6.46 14.14
C ARG A 28 -21.41 -5.16 13.76
N HIS A 29 -20.47 -5.22 12.82
CA HIS A 29 -19.77 -4.03 12.34
C HIS A 29 -20.59 -3.20 11.34
N GLY A 30 -21.77 -3.67 10.91
CA GLY A 30 -22.66 -2.93 10.02
C GLY A 30 -22.11 -2.72 8.61
N VAL A 31 -21.15 -3.57 8.19
CA VAL A 31 -20.56 -3.54 6.87
C VAL A 31 -21.16 -4.66 6.03
N GLU A 32 -21.84 -4.31 4.95
CA GLU A 32 -22.30 -5.26 3.93
C GLU A 32 -21.24 -5.33 2.83
N MET A 33 -20.75 -6.54 2.55
CA MET A 33 -19.68 -6.75 1.58
C MET A 33 -20.23 -7.50 0.37
N GLU A 34 -20.24 -6.81 -0.78
CA GLU A 34 -20.34 -7.48 -2.07
C GLU A 34 -18.98 -8.06 -2.50
N GLU A 35 -18.99 -8.89 -3.55
CA GLU A 35 -17.78 -9.46 -4.13
C GLU A 35 -16.81 -8.34 -4.57
N PRO A 36 -15.54 -8.37 -4.13
CA PRO A 36 -14.55 -7.37 -4.53
C PRO A 36 -14.27 -7.41 -6.03
N VAL A 37 -14.28 -6.25 -6.67
CA VAL A 37 -13.79 -6.11 -8.05
C VAL A 37 -12.27 -5.96 -7.99
N THR A 38 -11.52 -6.87 -8.61
CA THR A 38 -10.05 -6.89 -8.53
C THR A 38 -9.40 -6.56 -9.86
N VAL A 39 -8.38 -5.70 -9.82
CA VAL A 39 -7.48 -5.37 -10.92
C VAL A 39 -6.08 -5.87 -10.55
N LEU A 40 -5.50 -6.72 -11.39
CA LEU A 40 -4.17 -7.28 -11.18
C LEU A 40 -3.18 -6.65 -12.15
N ASN A 41 -2.08 -6.13 -11.62
CA ASN A 41 -0.93 -5.71 -12.41
C ASN A 41 -0.04 -6.92 -12.74
N ASP A 42 0.33 -7.08 -14.00
CA ASP A 42 1.30 -8.09 -14.45
C ASP A 42 2.50 -7.52 -15.21
N GLY A 43 2.60 -6.18 -15.31
CA GLY A 43 3.68 -5.46 -15.98
C GLY A 43 4.35 -4.41 -15.09
N GLU A 44 5.19 -3.58 -15.73
CA GLU A 44 5.87 -2.44 -15.08
C GLU A 44 5.39 -1.09 -15.63
N ASP A 45 4.57 -1.09 -16.69
CA ASP A 45 4.06 0.12 -17.30
C ASP A 45 2.91 0.70 -16.49
N GLY A 46 3.12 1.89 -15.92
CA GLY A 46 2.11 2.56 -15.11
C GLY A 46 0.94 3.11 -15.92
N GLN A 47 1.13 3.46 -17.19
CA GLN A 47 0.05 3.99 -18.03
C GLN A 47 -0.88 2.87 -18.47
N GLU A 48 -0.33 1.75 -18.94
CA GLU A 48 -1.13 0.57 -19.31
C GLU A 48 -1.93 0.07 -18.10
N PHE A 49 -1.31 0.09 -16.92
CA PHE A 49 -2.01 -0.30 -15.69
C PHE A 49 -3.10 0.69 -15.29
N LEU A 50 -2.86 2.01 -15.42
CA LEU A 50 -3.88 3.03 -15.18
C LEU A 50 -5.10 2.83 -16.10
N ASP A 51 -4.87 2.56 -17.38
CA ASP A 51 -5.93 2.31 -18.35
C ASP A 51 -6.76 1.07 -17.98
N SER A 52 -6.10 0.01 -17.48
CA SER A 52 -6.76 -1.20 -16.97
C SER A 52 -7.65 -0.90 -15.75
N ILE A 53 -7.16 -0.12 -14.78
CA ILE A 53 -7.95 0.29 -13.61
C ILE A 53 -9.18 1.10 -14.07
N CYS A 54 -8.97 2.08 -14.95
CA CYS A 54 -10.04 2.91 -15.51
C CYS A 54 -11.10 2.09 -16.23
N ALA A 55 -10.70 1.10 -17.04
CA ALA A 55 -11.63 0.22 -17.75
C ALA A 55 -12.50 -0.61 -16.78
N VAL A 56 -11.91 -1.15 -15.72
CA VAL A 56 -12.65 -1.91 -14.70
C VAL A 56 -13.59 -1.01 -13.88
N TYR A 57 -13.14 0.20 -13.54
CA TYR A 57 -13.97 1.19 -12.86
C TYR A 57 -15.17 1.61 -13.74
N GLN A 58 -14.93 1.93 -15.01
CA GLN A 58 -15.97 2.27 -15.99
C GLN A 58 -17.05 1.17 -16.08
N LYS A 59 -16.64 -0.10 -16.16
CA LYS A 59 -17.56 -1.24 -16.16
C LYS A 59 -18.39 -1.32 -14.88
N SER A 60 -17.80 -0.97 -13.74
CA SER A 60 -18.50 -0.96 -12.45
C SER A 60 -19.57 0.15 -12.41
N LEU A 61 -19.29 1.32 -13.00
CA LEU A 61 -20.26 2.40 -13.17
C LEU A 61 -21.43 1.99 -14.08
N GLU A 62 -21.15 1.34 -15.21
CA GLU A 62 -22.16 0.86 -16.15
C GLU A 62 -23.11 -0.18 -15.52
N GLN A 63 -22.58 -0.97 -14.57
CA GLN A 63 -23.35 -1.93 -13.79
C GLN A 63 -24.10 -1.29 -12.61
N ASN A 64 -24.00 0.03 -12.44
CA ASN A 64 -24.54 0.79 -11.31
C ASN A 64 -24.03 0.28 -9.95
N LYS A 65 -22.78 -0.18 -9.92
CA LYS A 65 -22.07 -0.71 -8.75
C LYS A 65 -20.72 0.01 -8.56
N PRO A 66 -20.72 1.33 -8.33
CA PRO A 66 -19.48 2.05 -8.04
C PRO A 66 -18.83 1.49 -6.76
N PRO A 67 -17.50 1.36 -6.70
CA PRO A 67 -16.83 0.97 -5.46
C PRO A 67 -16.86 2.11 -4.43
N ASP A 68 -17.24 1.80 -3.19
CA ASP A 68 -17.20 2.76 -2.08
C ASP A 68 -15.79 3.02 -1.52
N LEU A 69 -14.88 2.07 -1.76
CA LEU A 69 -13.52 2.04 -1.22
C LEU A 69 -12.58 1.39 -2.22
N VAL A 70 -11.40 1.99 -2.38
CA VAL A 70 -10.25 1.41 -3.07
C VAL A 70 -9.30 0.81 -2.05
N VAL A 71 -8.92 -0.44 -2.24
CA VAL A 71 -7.87 -1.11 -1.47
C VAL A 71 -6.70 -1.34 -2.40
N ASP A 72 -5.67 -0.52 -2.24
CA ASP A 72 -4.48 -0.51 -3.07
C ASP A 72 -3.34 -1.26 -2.38
N LEU A 73 -3.10 -2.47 -2.90
CA LEU A 73 -2.13 -3.45 -2.44
C LEU A 73 -0.87 -3.49 -3.32
N THR A 74 -0.71 -2.53 -4.24
CA THR A 74 0.51 -2.42 -5.05
C THR A 74 1.71 -2.14 -4.15
N LEU A 75 2.88 -2.68 -4.53
CA LEU A 75 4.06 -2.63 -3.67
C LEU A 75 4.81 -1.29 -3.80
N ALA A 76 5.24 -0.90 -5.00
CA ALA A 76 6.04 0.29 -5.24
C ALA A 76 6.10 0.65 -6.74
N GLY A 77 6.81 1.72 -7.07
CA GLY A 77 7.15 2.06 -8.46
C GLY A 77 6.02 2.73 -9.23
N THR A 78 6.15 2.75 -10.56
CA THR A 78 5.24 3.40 -11.52
C THR A 78 3.81 2.88 -11.43
N VAL A 79 3.65 1.55 -11.28
CA VAL A 79 2.36 0.88 -11.10
C VAL A 79 1.66 1.37 -9.83
N SER A 80 2.40 1.45 -8.73
CA SER A 80 1.88 2.03 -7.49
C SER A 80 1.45 3.48 -7.69
N GLU A 81 2.30 4.32 -8.28
CA GLU A 81 1.95 5.73 -8.55
C GLU A 81 0.71 5.88 -9.45
N ALA A 82 0.51 4.98 -10.42
CA ALA A 82 -0.69 4.94 -11.25
C ALA A 82 -1.97 4.70 -10.41
N ALA A 83 -1.94 3.74 -9.48
CA ALA A 83 -3.07 3.47 -8.59
C ALA A 83 -3.39 4.68 -7.67
N LYS A 84 -2.36 5.38 -7.17
CA LYS A 84 -2.51 6.58 -6.34
C LYS A 84 -3.02 7.77 -7.14
N THR A 85 -2.62 7.87 -8.41
CA THR A 85 -3.11 8.89 -9.34
C THR A 85 -4.58 8.68 -9.62
N PHE A 86 -4.99 7.44 -9.91
CA PHE A 86 -6.39 7.07 -10.12
C PHE A 86 -7.28 7.45 -8.94
N SER A 87 -6.93 7.02 -7.72
CA SER A 87 -7.75 7.28 -6.53
C SER A 87 -7.83 8.76 -6.16
N SER A 88 -6.71 9.47 -6.27
CA SER A 88 -6.66 10.90 -6.00
C SER A 88 -7.49 11.70 -7.00
N ALA A 89 -7.37 11.39 -8.30
CA ALA A 89 -8.09 12.09 -9.37
C ALA A 89 -9.62 11.94 -9.27
N LEU A 90 -10.09 10.79 -8.79
CA LEU A 90 -11.52 10.48 -8.65
C LEU A 90 -12.07 10.74 -7.25
N ALA A 91 -11.25 11.26 -6.33
CA ALA A 91 -11.59 11.47 -4.93
C ALA A 91 -12.20 10.23 -4.25
N LEU A 92 -11.67 9.06 -4.57
CA LEU A 92 -12.14 7.78 -4.00
C LEU A 92 -11.45 7.51 -2.66
N PRO A 93 -12.20 7.21 -1.58
CA PRO A 93 -11.63 6.71 -0.34
C PRO A 93 -10.70 5.54 -0.62
N THR A 94 -9.45 5.63 -0.15
CA THR A 94 -8.40 4.68 -0.49
C THR A 94 -7.54 4.33 0.70
N ILE A 95 -7.35 3.03 0.88
CA ILE A 95 -6.34 2.48 1.79
C ILE A 95 -5.22 1.91 0.91
N ALA A 96 -4.03 2.51 0.99
CA ALA A 96 -2.85 2.05 0.28
C ALA A 96 -1.85 1.39 1.23
N THR A 97 -1.30 0.24 0.85
CA THR A 97 -0.28 -0.49 1.63
C THR A 97 1.09 -0.50 0.95
N ALA A 98 1.31 0.42 0.02
CA ALA A 98 2.55 0.51 -0.73
C ALA A 98 3.73 0.90 0.17
N TYR A 99 4.90 0.39 -0.19
CA TYR A 99 6.18 0.80 0.38
C TYR A 99 6.42 2.28 0.08
N GLY A 100 6.78 3.04 1.11
CA GLY A 100 7.02 4.47 1.05
C GLY A 100 6.94 5.08 2.44
N GLN A 101 7.92 5.91 2.78
CA GLN A 101 7.86 6.78 3.95
C GLN A 101 7.11 8.06 3.61
N GLU A 102 6.98 8.94 4.60
CA GLU A 102 6.47 10.28 4.40
C GLU A 102 7.23 10.95 3.24
N HIS A 103 6.47 11.45 2.26
CA HIS A 103 6.97 12.06 1.02
C HIS A 103 7.62 11.14 -0.04
N ASP A 104 7.75 9.83 0.19
CA ASP A 104 8.26 8.91 -0.84
C ASP A 104 7.25 8.69 -1.97
N ILE A 105 5.96 8.59 -1.63
CA ILE A 105 4.88 8.51 -2.62
C ILE A 105 4.72 9.88 -3.24
N ARG A 106 5.10 10.02 -4.51
CA ARG A 106 5.15 11.32 -5.18
C ARG A 106 3.77 11.93 -5.32
N THR A 107 2.80 11.11 -5.72
CA THR A 107 1.42 11.54 -5.95
C THR A 107 0.73 11.99 -4.66
N TRP A 108 1.09 11.41 -3.52
CA TRP A 108 0.54 11.73 -2.21
C TRP A 108 1.48 12.59 -1.36
N ARG A 109 2.53 13.17 -1.96
CA ARG A 109 3.54 13.94 -1.21
C ARG A 109 2.95 15.18 -0.54
N TYR A 110 1.96 15.80 -1.19
CA TYR A 110 1.33 17.05 -0.77
C TYR A 110 -0.19 16.91 -0.83
N LEU A 111 -0.76 16.16 0.11
CA LEU A 111 -2.21 16.05 0.26
C LEU A 111 -2.76 17.29 0.98
N ASP A 112 -3.84 17.85 0.45
CA ASP A 112 -4.60 18.89 1.14
C ASP A 112 -5.42 18.32 2.33
N ASN A 113 -6.03 19.22 3.13
CA ASN A 113 -6.77 18.83 4.33
C ASN A 113 -7.99 17.94 4.04
N GLU A 114 -8.56 17.98 2.84
CA GLU A 114 -9.68 17.11 2.46
C GLU A 114 -9.16 15.74 2.02
N GLN A 115 -8.12 15.72 1.18
CA GLN A 115 -7.46 14.51 0.72
C GLN A 115 -6.93 13.64 1.87
N GLN A 116 -6.37 14.25 2.91
CA GLN A 116 -5.89 13.54 4.10
C GLN A 116 -6.98 12.77 4.86
N LYS A 117 -8.26 13.09 4.66
CA LYS A 117 -9.37 12.39 5.35
C LYS A 117 -9.71 11.04 4.71
N TYR A 118 -9.36 10.85 3.44
CA TYR A 118 -9.80 9.67 2.68
C TYR A 118 -8.68 8.93 1.93
N LEU A 119 -7.51 9.55 1.74
CA LEU A 119 -6.32 8.90 1.19
C LEU A 119 -5.40 8.49 2.35
N VAL A 120 -5.51 7.22 2.75
CA VAL A 120 -4.79 6.68 3.91
C VAL A 120 -3.71 5.73 3.44
N GLN A 121 -2.47 6.01 3.83
CA GLN A 121 -1.37 5.07 3.67
C GLN A 121 -1.18 4.28 4.97
N VAL A 122 -1.16 2.96 4.86
CA VAL A 122 -0.78 2.05 5.95
C VAL A 122 0.61 1.52 5.63
N SER A 123 1.61 1.96 6.38
CA SER A 123 2.99 1.51 6.18
C SER A 123 3.10 0.00 6.42
N PRO A 124 3.62 -0.77 5.44
CA PRO A 124 3.78 -2.20 5.61
C PRO A 124 4.88 -2.53 6.64
N PRO A 125 4.93 -3.77 7.17
CA PRO A 125 5.97 -4.18 8.12
C PRO A 125 7.41 -3.96 7.62
N GLY A 126 7.64 -4.10 6.30
CA GLY A 126 8.95 -3.86 5.70
C GLY A 126 9.39 -2.39 5.73
N ASP A 127 8.48 -1.43 5.96
CA ASP A 127 8.83 -0.02 6.23
C ASP A 127 8.96 0.25 7.73
N ILE A 128 8.03 -0.27 8.53
CA ILE A 128 7.97 -0.01 9.97
C ILE A 128 9.16 -0.61 10.71
N VAL A 129 9.56 -1.86 10.39
CA VAL A 129 10.65 -2.54 11.10
C VAL A 129 11.98 -1.79 10.94
N PRO A 130 12.40 -1.36 9.73
CA PRO A 130 13.56 -0.51 9.57
C PRO A 130 13.52 0.76 10.43
N GLU A 131 12.38 1.46 10.47
CA GLU A 131 12.24 2.71 11.22
C GLU A 131 12.30 2.51 12.73
N VAL A 132 11.74 1.41 13.24
CA VAL A 132 11.88 1.04 14.65
C VAL A 132 13.35 0.80 15.01
N VAL A 133 14.08 0.07 14.16
CA VAL A 133 15.51 -0.19 14.38
C VAL A 133 16.33 1.11 14.32
N ARG A 134 16.06 2.00 13.36
CA ARG A 134 16.69 3.33 13.29
C ARG A 134 16.43 4.15 14.53
N SER A 135 15.17 4.22 14.96
CA SER A 135 14.74 4.97 16.14
C SER A 135 15.45 4.46 17.39
N PHE A 136 15.58 3.14 17.54
CA PHE A 136 16.33 2.54 18.63
C PHE A 136 17.82 2.89 18.60
N ALA A 137 18.45 2.83 17.43
CA ALA A 137 19.85 3.18 17.28
C ALA A 137 20.14 4.65 17.63
N ILE A 138 19.27 5.57 17.20
CA ILE A 138 19.34 7.00 17.56
C ILE A 138 19.15 7.17 19.07
N TYR A 139 18.11 6.55 19.63
CA TYR A 139 17.76 6.66 21.05
C TYR A 139 18.90 6.18 21.96
N GLN A 140 19.58 5.09 21.58
CA GLN A 140 20.71 4.53 22.32
C GLN A 140 22.05 5.18 21.96
N ASN A 141 22.07 6.13 21.03
CA ASN A 141 23.28 6.77 20.51
C ASN A 141 24.35 5.74 20.05
N LEU A 142 23.91 4.72 19.32
CA LEU A 142 24.81 3.69 18.79
C LEU A 142 25.68 4.28 17.68
N THR A 143 27.00 4.17 17.84
CA THR A 143 27.97 4.61 16.82
C THR A 143 28.30 3.51 15.81
N ASN A 144 28.16 2.24 16.22
CA ASN A 144 28.40 1.07 15.39
C ASN A 144 27.38 -0.03 15.74
N ALA A 145 26.89 -0.74 14.73
CA ALA A 145 26.00 -1.88 14.90
C ALA A 145 26.22 -2.91 13.80
N GLY A 146 26.08 -4.20 14.13
CA GLY A 146 26.00 -5.29 13.18
C GLY A 146 24.56 -5.83 13.17
N VAL A 147 24.01 -6.08 11.97
CA VAL A 147 22.67 -6.67 11.82
C VAL A 147 22.86 -8.13 11.45
N LEU A 148 22.37 -9.02 12.31
CA LEU A 148 22.35 -10.46 12.07
C LEU A 148 20.95 -10.86 11.63
N PHE A 149 20.85 -11.60 10.54
CA PHE A 149 19.62 -12.17 10.02
C PHE A 149 19.90 -13.59 9.53
N ASP A 150 18.87 -14.43 9.55
CA ASP A 150 18.99 -15.81 9.09
C ASP A 150 18.74 -15.93 7.57
N SER A 151 18.81 -17.15 7.05
CA SER A 151 18.60 -17.41 5.62
C SER A 151 17.14 -17.29 5.17
N SER A 152 16.19 -17.13 6.08
CA SER A 152 14.78 -16.91 5.76
C SER A 152 14.45 -15.44 5.51
N PHE A 153 15.37 -14.54 5.90
CA PHE A 153 15.18 -13.11 5.77
C PHE A 153 15.49 -12.63 4.34
N GLU A 154 14.47 -12.14 3.65
CA GLU A 154 14.63 -11.48 2.36
C GLU A 154 15.00 -10.01 2.56
N MET A 155 16.24 -9.66 2.24
CA MET A 155 16.74 -8.28 2.34
C MET A 155 16.18 -7.44 1.18
N ASP A 156 15.10 -6.70 1.45
CA ASP A 156 14.57 -5.71 0.50
C ASP A 156 15.48 -4.48 0.34
N HIS A 157 15.08 -3.57 -0.55
CA HIS A 157 15.83 -2.36 -0.86
C HIS A 157 16.01 -1.40 0.33
N LYS A 158 15.09 -1.39 1.30
CA LYS A 158 15.12 -0.49 2.46
C LYS A 158 16.08 -0.97 3.53
N TYR A 159 16.24 -2.29 3.71
CA TYR A 159 17.24 -2.84 4.64
C TYR A 159 18.68 -2.53 4.24
N LYS A 160 18.98 -2.38 2.93
CA LYS A 160 20.32 -1.98 2.46
C LYS A 160 20.74 -0.58 2.91
N ALA A 161 19.77 0.29 3.20
CA ALA A 161 20.01 1.64 3.67
C ALA A 161 19.71 1.82 5.16
N LEU A 162 19.40 0.74 5.91
CA LEU A 162 18.83 0.75 7.26
C LEU A 162 19.51 1.72 8.23
N LEU A 163 20.85 1.71 8.28
CA LEU A 163 21.62 2.58 9.19
C LEU A 163 22.39 3.69 8.44
N ARG A 164 22.12 3.86 7.15
CA ARG A 164 22.80 4.84 6.31
C ARG A 164 22.32 6.25 6.67
N ASN A 165 23.27 7.17 6.82
CA ASN A 165 23.06 8.59 7.14
C ASN A 165 22.30 8.84 8.44
N LEU A 166 22.34 7.92 9.41
CA LEU A 166 21.89 8.22 10.76
C LEU A 166 22.84 9.27 11.36
N PRO A 167 22.34 10.35 11.98
CA PRO A 167 23.17 11.28 12.72
C PRO A 167 23.67 10.59 13.99
N THR A 168 24.71 9.78 13.84
CA THR A 168 25.45 9.16 14.93
C THR A 168 26.66 10.03 15.23
N ARG A 169 26.88 10.33 16.51
CA ARG A 169 27.88 11.30 16.95
C ARG A 169 29.29 10.70 17.06
#